data_AF-A0A5K1B580-F1
#
_entry.id   AF-A0A5K1B580-F1
#
_cell.length_a   1.000
_cell.length_b   1.000
_cell.length_c   1.000
_cell.angle_alpha   90.00
_cell.angle_beta   90.00
_cell.angle_gamma   90.00
#
_symmetry.space_group_name_H-M   'P 1'
#
loop_
_entity.id
_entity.type
_entity.pdbx_description
1 polymer ?
#
loop_
_entity_poly.entity_id
_entity_poly.type
_entity_poly.pdbx_seq_one_letter_code
_entity_poly.pdbx_strand_id
1 'polypeptide(L)' 'VYLDPKERNNTEYKLETFSGVYRKLSGKDVVFEYPMTETA' A
#
# COMPACT_ATOMS: atom_id res chain seq x y z
N VAL A 1 -0.25 -5.80 1.55
CA VAL A 1 0.04 -5.02 2.79
C VAL A 1 -1.15 -4.14 3.07
N TYR A 2 -1.69 -4.20 4.29
CA TYR A 2 -2.85 -3.38 4.66
C TYR A 2 -2.39 -2.03 5.21
N LEU A 3 -3.00 -0.96 4.70
CA LEU A 3 -2.76 0.41 5.13
C LEU A 3 -4.00 0.97 5.80
N ASP A 4 -3.80 1.92 6.72
CA ASP A 4 -4.91 2.59 7.39
C ASP A 4 -5.79 3.36 6.38
N PRO A 5 -7.10 3.09 6.32
CA PRO A 5 -8.00 3.74 5.37
C PRO A 5 -8.11 5.26 5.61
N LYS A 6 -7.80 5.73 6.82
CA LYS A 6 -7.74 7.16 7.17
C LYS A 6 -6.63 7.91 6.45
N GLU A 7 -5.53 7.22 6.14
CA GLU A 7 -4.37 7.84 5.49
C GLU A 7 -4.41 7.74 3.97
N ARG A 8 -5.45 7.11 3.41
CA ARG A 8 -5.60 6.84 1.97
C ARG A 8 -5.26 8.05 1.09
N ASN A 9 -5.83 9.22 1.38
CA ASN A 9 -5.59 10.44 0.58
C ASN A 9 -4.11 10.86 0.55
N ASN A 10 -3.36 10.60 1.62
CA ASN A 10 -1.94 10.94 1.75
C ASN A 10 -1.01 9.85 1.22
N THR A 11 -1.46 8.60 1.19
CA THR A 11 -0.63 7.47 0.79
C THR A 11 -0.85 7.04 -0.66
N GLU A 12 -2.01 7.33 -1.25
CA GLU A 12 -2.38 6.89 -2.60
C GLU A 12 -1.33 7.26 -3.67
N TYR A 13 -0.85 8.50 -3.67
CA TYR A 13 0.20 8.95 -4.61
C TYR A 13 1.56 8.31 -4.38
N LYS A 14 1.84 7.79 -3.17
CA LYS A 14 3.12 7.15 -2.83
C LYS A 14 3.12 5.66 -3.18
N LEU A 15 1.95 5.02 -3.25
CA LEU A 15 1.84 3.57 -3.45
C LEU A 15 2.49 3.12 -4.76
N GLU A 16 2.32 3.90 -5.83
CA GLU A 16 2.94 3.62 -7.13
C GLU A 16 4.47 3.57 -7.02
N THR A 17 5.06 4.55 -6.33
CA THR A 17 6.51 4.60 -6.10
C THR A 17 6.97 3.47 -5.17
N PHE A 18 6.24 3.20 -4.09
CA PHE A 18 6.61 2.15 -3.14
C PHE A 18 6.60 0.77 -3.76
N SER A 19 5.61 0.45 -4.62
CA SER A 19 5.56 -0.83 -5.34
C SER A 19 6.78 -1.01 -6.25
N GLY A 20 7.14 0.02 -7.02
CA GLY A 20 8.32 -0.01 -7.89
C GLY A 20 9.64 -0.19 -7.13
N VAL A 21 9.78 0.47 -5.98
CA VAL A 21 10.97 0.35 -5.12
C VAL A 21 11.04 -1.03 -4.46
N TYR A 22 9.92 -1.56 -3.97
CA TYR A 22 9.87 -2.91 -3.37
C TYR A 22 10.26 -3.99 -4.37
N ARG A 23 9.75 -3.89 -5.60
CA ARG A 23 10.12 -4.79 -6.69
C ARG A 23 11.62 -4.68 -7.00
N LYS A 24 12.18 -3.48 -7.01
CA LYS A 24 13.60 -3.25 -7.31
C LYS A 24 14.55 -3.71 -6.20
N LEU A 25 14.17 -3.55 -4.93
CA LEU A 25 15.03 -3.88 -3.79
C LEU A 25 14.89 -5.33 -3.32
N SER A 26 13.66 -5.84 -3.26
CA SER A 26 13.37 -7.20 -2.76
C SER A 26 12.99 -8.19 -3.85
N GLY A 27 12.78 -7.76 -5.10
CA GLY A 27 12.28 -8.63 -6.16
C GLY A 27 10.84 -9.12 -5.95
N LYS A 28 10.13 -8.56 -4.97
CA LYS A 28 8.77 -8.97 -4.59
C LYS A 28 7.77 -7.96 -5.09
N ASP A 29 6.69 -8.47 -5.67
CA ASP A 29 5.54 -7.66 -6.04
C ASP A 29 4.70 -7.42 -4.79
N VAL A 30 4.50 -6.15 -4.44
CA VAL A 30 3.78 -5.75 -3.23
C VAL A 30 2.58 -4.90 -3.64
N VAL A 31 1.40 -5.42 -3.31
CA VAL A 31 0.13 -4.73 -3.44
C VAL A 31 -0.25 -4.12 -2.10
N PHE A 32 -0.61 -2.84 -2.14
CA PHE A 32 -1.08 -2.08 -1.00
C PHE A 32 -2.60 -1.98 -1.10
N GLU A 33 -3.30 -2.44 -0.07
CA GLU A 33 -4.76 -2.41 -0.01
C GLU A 33 -5.20 -1.73 1.28
N TYR A 34 -6.35 -1.07 1.24
CA TYR A 34 -6.99 -0.51 2.43
C TYR A 34 -8.09 -1.49 2.85
N PRO A 35 -8.07 -2.01 4.09
CA PRO A 35 -9.18 -2.81 4.56
C PRO A 35 -10.43 -1.92 4.58
N MET A 36 -11.50 -2.32 3.88
CA MET A 36 -12.76 -1.57 3.85
C MET A 36 -13.54 -1.67 5.17
N THR A 37 -13.07 -2.45 6.13
CA THR A 37 -13.79 -2.79 7.34
C THR A 37 -12.81 -2.96 8.49
N GLU A 38 -12.94 -2.08 9.49
CA GLU A 38 -12.82 -2.50 10.89
C GLU A 38 -13.61 -3.82 10.99
N THR A 39 -12.90 -4.88 11.36
CA THR A 39 -13.48 -6.21 11.52
C THR A 39 -14.64 -6.11 12.50
N ALA A 40 -15.85 -6.43 12.03
CA ALA A 40 -16.94 -6.81 12.93
C ALA A 40 -16.62 -8.17 13.56
#